data_AF-A0A1Q6DJ10-F1
#
_entry.id   AF-A0A1Q6DJ10-F1
#
_cell.length_a   1.000
_cell.length_b   1.000
_cell.length_c   1.000
_cell.angle_alpha   90.00
_cell.angle_beta   90.00
_cell.angle_gamma   90.00
#
_symmetry.space_group_name_H-M   'P 1'
#
loop_
_entity.id
_entity.type
_entity.pdbx_description
1 polymer ?
#
loop_
_entity_poly.entity_id
_entity_poly.type
_entity_poly.pdbx_seq_one_letter_code
_entity_poly.pdbx_strand_id
1 'polypeptide(L)'
;MATFDAATRRLWAKAQYRAADMGFTPDCRNLVENLVNNTARQLEADGFLADKDRLAVAEANMERFVSEMIIEAKTLGYNELHENTFAAAMNRLCPLWPIC
;
A
#
# COMPACT_ATOMS: atom_id res chain seq x y z
N MET A 1 -13.69 18.03 -1.77
CA MET A 1 -12.25 17.75 -2.03
C MET A 1 -11.83 16.66 -1.05
N ALA A 2 -11.11 15.63 -1.49
CA ALA A 2 -10.54 14.71 -0.52
C ALA A 2 -9.38 15.42 0.16
N THR A 3 -9.32 15.33 1.49
CA THR A 3 -8.19 15.83 2.28
C THR A 3 -7.10 14.76 2.32
N PHE A 4 -5.88 15.15 2.70
CA PHE A 4 -4.79 14.21 2.98
C PHE A 4 -5.25 13.05 3.87
N ASP A 5 -5.93 13.35 4.98
CA ASP A 5 -6.49 12.37 5.92
C ASP A 5 -7.57 11.45 5.32
N ALA A 6 -8.29 11.93 4.30
CA ALA A 6 -9.26 11.10 3.58
C ALA A 6 -8.53 10.14 2.63
N ALA A 7 -7.48 10.60 1.94
CA ALA A 7 -6.68 9.77 1.06
C ALA A 7 -5.92 8.68 1.83
N THR A 8 -5.26 9.02 2.94
CA THR A 8 -4.55 8.04 3.79
C THR A 8 -5.49 6.97 4.32
N ARG A 9 -6.66 7.34 4.85
CA ARG A 9 -7.66 6.37 5.32
C ARG A 9 -8.14 5.44 4.22
N ARG A 10 -8.37 5.95 3.01
CA ARG A 10 -8.81 5.13 1.87
C ARG A 10 -7.73 4.14 1.45
N LEU A 11 -6.49 4.62 1.27
CA LEU A 11 -5.35 3.77 0.91
C LEU A 11 -5.09 2.70 1.98
N TRP A 12 -5.13 3.08 3.26
CA TRP A 12 -4.99 2.13 4.37
C TRP A 12 -6.11 1.09 4.40
N ALA A 13 -7.35 1.50 4.17
CA ALA A 13 -8.47 0.57 4.09
C ALA A 13 -8.30 -0.45 2.95
N LYS A 14 -7.75 -0.03 1.80
CA LYS A 14 -7.42 -0.96 0.71
C LYS A 14 -6.34 -1.96 1.10
N ALA A 15 -5.28 -1.49 1.76
CA ALA A 15 -4.22 -2.36 2.25
C ALA A 15 -4.73 -3.38 3.27
N GLN A 16 -5.49 -2.93 4.27
CA GLN A 16 -6.10 -3.81 5.28
C GLN A 16 -7.07 -4.82 4.67
N TYR A 17 -7.97 -4.36 3.80
CA TYR A 17 -8.94 -5.24 3.14
C TYR A 17 -8.21 -6.34 2.37
N ARG A 18 -7.14 -5.99 1.65
CA ARG A 18 -6.38 -6.97 0.88
C ARG A 18 -5.61 -7.94 1.76
N ALA A 19 -5.12 -7.50 2.91
CA ALA A 19 -4.41 -8.32 3.87
C ALA A 19 -5.32 -9.07 4.86
N ALA A 20 -6.65 -9.02 4.72
CA ALA A 20 -7.57 -9.50 5.76
C ALA A 20 -7.34 -10.94 6.23
N ASP A 21 -6.90 -11.84 5.33
CA ASP A 21 -6.66 -13.25 5.64
C ASP A 21 -5.32 -13.54 6.31
N MET A 22 -4.32 -12.65 6.16
CA MET A 22 -2.97 -12.85 6.70
C MET A 22 -2.62 -11.87 7.83
N GLY A 23 -3.16 -10.65 7.78
CA GLY A 23 -2.73 -9.57 8.65
C GLY A 23 -1.30 -9.09 8.36
N PHE A 24 -0.84 -8.15 9.18
CA PHE A 24 0.53 -7.64 9.15
C PHE A 24 1.15 -7.86 10.53
N THR A 25 2.42 -8.25 10.58
CA THR A 25 3.18 -8.12 11.84
C THR A 25 3.24 -6.65 12.27
N PRO A 26 3.49 -6.35 13.57
CA PRO A 26 3.55 -4.97 14.05
C PRO A 26 4.56 -4.10 13.27
N ASP A 27 5.73 -4.64 12.95
CA ASP A 27 6.77 -3.91 12.24
C ASP A 27 6.44 -3.74 10.75
N CYS A 28 5.90 -4.78 10.11
CA CYS A 28 5.42 -4.68 8.73
C CYS A 28 4.26 -3.68 8.59
N ARG A 29 3.36 -3.65 9.58
CA ARG A 29 2.26 -2.68 9.64
C ARG A 29 2.79 -1.24 9.61
N ASN A 30 3.80 -0.93 10.43
CA ASN A 30 4.40 0.41 10.46
C ASN A 30 4.99 0.79 9.09
N LEU A 31 5.62 -0.16 8.38
CA LEU A 31 6.13 0.08 7.03
C LEU A 31 5.01 0.40 6.02
N VAL A 32 3.90 -0.33 6.07
CA VAL A 32 2.76 -0.08 5.17
C VAL A 32 2.03 1.21 5.53
N GLU A 33 1.87 1.55 6.81
CA GLU A 33 1.32 2.85 7.23
C GLU A 33 2.21 4.01 6.73
N ASN A 34 3.53 3.87 6.81
CA ASN A 34 4.47 4.85 6.24
C ASN A 34 4.36 4.94 4.72
N LEU A 35 4.22 3.81 4.03
CA LEU A 35 4.01 3.77 2.58
C LEU A 35 2.73 4.53 2.19
N VAL A 36 1.62 4.27 2.89
CA VAL A 36 0.35 4.97 2.68
C VAL A 36 0.51 6.49 2.86
N ASN A 37 1.20 6.92 3.91
CA ASN A 37 1.46 8.34 4.15
C ASN A 37 2.30 8.96 3.02
N ASN A 38 3.33 8.25 2.54
CA ASN A 38 4.16 8.72 1.44
C ASN A 38 3.38 8.80 0.12
N THR A 39 2.55 7.80 -0.18
CA THR A 39 1.67 7.80 -1.36
C THR A 39 0.67 8.96 -1.32
N ALA A 40 0.06 9.23 -0.17
CA ALA A 40 -0.83 10.38 0.00
C ALA A 40 -0.09 11.72 -0.18
N ARG A 41 1.15 11.83 0.32
CA ARG A 41 1.99 13.03 0.14
C ARG A 41 2.33 13.25 -1.33
N GLN A 42 2.62 12.18 -2.07
CA GLN A 42 2.89 12.27 -3.50
C GLN A 42 1.64 12.73 -4.27
N LEU A 43 0.47 12.17 -3.95
CA LEU A 43 -0.80 12.63 -4.53
C LEU A 43 -1.10 14.10 -4.23
N GLU A 44 -0.73 14.58 -3.04
CA GLU A 44 -0.86 15.99 -2.67
C GLU A 44 0.10 16.88 -3.47
N ALA A 45 1.37 16.50 -3.53
CA ALA A 45 2.39 17.23 -4.27
C ALA A 45 2.05 17.34 -5.78
N ASP A 46 1.47 16.28 -6.34
CA ASP A 46 1.05 16.25 -7.74
C ASP A 46 -0.30 16.96 -7.98
N GLY A 47 -0.98 17.44 -6.92
CA GLY A 47 -2.28 18.11 -7.02
C GLY A 47 -3.45 17.16 -7.29
N PHE A 48 -3.28 15.85 -7.07
CA PHE A 48 -4.25 14.81 -7.40
C PHE A 48 -5.11 14.32 -6.23
N LEU A 49 -5.02 14.92 -5.04
CA LEU A 49 -5.90 14.53 -3.91
C LEU A 49 -7.40 14.62 -4.27
N ALA A 50 -7.80 15.60 -5.08
CA ALA A 50 -9.19 15.77 -5.51
C ALA A 50 -9.54 15.02 -6.81
N ASP A 51 -8.53 14.49 -7.51
CA ASP A 51 -8.71 13.75 -8.75
C ASP A 51 -9.10 12.30 -8.43
N LYS A 52 -10.35 11.95 -8.76
CA LYS A 52 -10.92 10.64 -8.43
C LYS A 52 -10.26 9.51 -9.19
N ASP A 53 -9.86 9.74 -10.44
CA ASP A 53 -9.29 8.70 -11.30
C ASP A 53 -7.86 8.41 -10.85
N ARG A 54 -7.09 9.47 -10.53
CA ARG A 54 -5.75 9.32 -9.96
C ARG A 54 -5.75 8.65 -8.60
N LEU A 55 -6.70 9.00 -7.74
CA LEU A 55 -6.87 8.34 -6.45
C LEU A 55 -7.26 6.86 -6.60
N ALA A 56 -8.13 6.53 -7.57
CA ALA A 56 -8.48 5.14 -7.86
C ALA A 56 -7.28 4.32 -8.36
N VAL A 57 -6.41 4.92 -9.17
CA VAL A 57 -5.14 4.29 -9.58
C VAL A 57 -4.24 4.02 -8.38
N ALA A 58 -4.09 4.99 -7.48
CA ALA A 58 -3.29 4.82 -6.26
C ALA A 58 -3.85 3.69 -5.36
N GLU A 59 -5.17 3.61 -5.21
CA GLU A 59 -5.84 2.53 -4.49
C GLU A 59 -5.58 1.15 -5.13
N ALA A 60 -5.75 1.03 -6.44
CA ALA A 60 -5.50 -0.20 -7.17
C ALA A 60 -4.03 -0.65 -7.04
N ASN A 61 -3.10 0.31 -7.09
CA ASN A 61 -1.67 0.02 -6.92
C ASN A 61 -1.35 -0.39 -5.48
N MET A 62 -2.03 0.17 -4.47
CA MET A 62 -1.90 -0.27 -3.08
C MET A 62 -2.40 -1.72 -2.89
N GLU A 63 -3.55 -2.06 -3.48
CA GLU A 63 -4.04 -3.45 -3.47
C GLU A 63 -3.08 -4.41 -4.18
N ARG A 64 -2.51 -3.99 -5.32
CA ARG A 64 -1.50 -4.76 -6.05
C ARG A 64 -0.24 -4.97 -5.21
N PHE A 65 0.22 -3.94 -4.51
CA PHE A 65 1.37 -4.02 -3.61
C PHE A 65 1.18 -5.06 -2.52
N VAL A 66 0.06 -5.01 -1.80
CA VAL A 66 -0.26 -6.02 -0.77
C VAL A 66 -0.46 -7.40 -1.37
N SER A 67 -0.98 -7.51 -2.59
CA SER A 67 -1.09 -8.80 -3.29
C SER A 67 0.28 -9.46 -3.52
N GLU A 68 1.28 -8.69 -3.93
CA GLU A 68 2.64 -9.20 -4.10
C GLU A 68 3.26 -9.62 -2.76
N MET A 69 3.01 -8.87 -1.69
CA MET A 69 3.43 -9.28 -0.34
C MET A 69 2.83 -10.63 0.05
N ILE A 70 1.53 -10.83 -0.21
CA ILE A 70 0.83 -12.10 0.06
C ILE A 70 1.42 -13.25 -0.76
N ILE A 71 1.73 -13.02 -2.04
CA ILE A 71 2.35 -14.04 -2.91
C ILE A 71 3.72 -14.45 -2.34
N GLU A 72 4.53 -13.47 -1.93
CA GLU A 72 5.84 -13.73 -1.33
C GLU A 72 5.71 -14.47 0.01
N ALA A 73 4.80 -14.01 0.88
CA ALA A 73 4.55 -14.64 2.17
C ALA A 73 4.17 -16.12 2.01
N LYS A 74 3.28 -16.43 1.07
CA LYS A 74 2.89 -17.81 0.73
C LYS A 74 4.07 -18.63 0.20
N THR A 75 4.94 -18.02 -0.61
CA THR A 75 6.14 -18.67 -1.14
C THR A 75 7.13 -19.04 -0.02
N LEU A 76 7.20 -18.21 1.02
CA LEU A 76 8.05 -18.41 2.20
C LEU A 76 7.39 -19.29 3.29
N GLY A 77 6.12 -19.66 3.12
CA GLY A 77 5.36 -20.43 4.11
C GLY A 77 4.91 -19.63 5.34
N TYR A 78 4.78 -18.31 5.23
CA TYR A 78 4.28 -17.46 6.29
C TYR A 78 2.75 -17.37 6.30
N ASN A 79 2.20 -17.17 7.50
CA ASN A 79 0.78 -16.93 7.72
C ASN A 79 0.44 -15.45 7.93
N GLU A 80 1.45 -14.59 8.07
CA GLU A 80 1.32 -13.14 8.23
C GLU A 80 2.21 -12.42 7.21
N LEU A 81 1.97 -11.12 7.02
CA LEU A 81 2.83 -10.27 6.19
C LEU A 81 3.97 -9.67 7.03
N HIS A 82 5.19 -9.83 6.52
CA HIS A 82 6.43 -9.46 7.18
C HIS A 82 7.24 -8.43 6.35
N GLU A 83 8.25 -7.84 6.97
CA GLU A 83 9.11 -6.80 6.42
C GLU A 83 9.89 -7.28 5.19
N ASN A 84 10.29 -8.55 5.15
CA ASN A 84 10.91 -9.14 3.97
C ASN A 84 9.93 -9.26 2.78
N THR A 85 8.66 -9.56 3.03
CA THR A 85 7.62 -9.59 1.99
C THR A 85 7.33 -8.18 1.46
N PHE A 86 7.37 -7.17 2.33
CA PHE A 86 7.31 -5.75 1.94
C PHE A 86 8.48 -5.38 1.03
N ALA A 87 9.70 -5.70 1.44
CA ALA A 87 10.91 -5.41 0.65
C ALA A 87 10.88 -6.12 -0.72
N ALA A 88 10.43 -7.38 -0.77
CA ALA A 88 10.26 -8.12 -2.00
C ALA A 88 9.23 -7.46 -2.93
N ALA A 89 8.09 -7.03 -2.40
CA ALA A 89 7.07 -6.32 -3.16
C ALA A 89 7.59 -4.98 -3.73
N MET A 90 8.32 -4.19 -2.93
CA MET A 90 8.98 -2.96 -3.39
C MET A 90 9.96 -3.26 -4.55
N ASN A 91 10.83 -4.25 -4.38
CA ASN A 91 11.81 -4.59 -5.41
C ASN A 91 11.18 -5.08 -6.71
N ARG A 92 10.01 -5.74 -6.64
CA ARG A 92 9.33 -6.30 -7.81
C ARG A 92 8.45 -5.28 -8.54
N LEU A 93 7.78 -4.39 -7.80
CA LEU A 93 6.81 -3.48 -8.38
C LEU A 93 7.39 -2.13 -8.77
N CYS A 94 8.47 -1.68 -8.13
CA CYS A 94 9.01 -0.37 -8.44
C CYS A 94 9.68 -0.32 -9.83
N PRO A 95 9.45 0.75 -10.60
CA PRO A 95 8.62 1.92 -10.28
C PRO A 95 7.11 1.66 -10.41
N LEU A 96 6.32 2.13 -9.44
CA LEU A 96 4.85 1.99 -9.40
C LEU A 96 4.19 3.22 -8.76
N TRP A 97 3.87 4.23 -9.55
CA TRP A 97 3.32 5.48 -9.03
C TRP A 97 1.97 5.25 -8.32
N PRO A 98 1.64 5.91 -7.20
CA PRO A 98 2.43 6.85 -6.38
C PRO A 98 3.12 6.15 -5.19
N ILE A 99 3.42 4.86 -5.29
CA ILE A 99 4.08 4.07 -4.25
C ILE A 99 5.60 4.29 -4.33
N CYS A 100 6.13 4.20 -5.55
CA CYS A 100 7.50 4.42 -6.00
C CYS A 100 7.51 4.61 -7.53
#